data_AF-A0A520HTP2-F1
#
_entry.id   AF-A0A520HTP2-F1
#
_cell.length_a   1.000
_cell.length_b   1.000
_cell.length_c   1.000
_cell.angle_alpha   90.00
_cell.angle_beta   90.00
_cell.angle_gamma   90.00
#
_symmetry.space_group_name_H-M   'P 1'
#
loop_
_entity.id
_entity.type
_entity.pdbx_description
1 polymer ?
#
loop_
_entity_poly.entity_id
_entity_poly.type
_entity_poly.pdbx_seq_one_letter_code
_entity_poly.pdbx_strand_id
1 'polypeptide(L)'
;LWINPTPGQTESAAGATNATGTGAAPTSTAGIFIRQGGNADLGTGNIQLDEIRIGTTWASVTPAGTAGVNESVIAGLKVYPNPATDIVTVSADRKIENITVIDMSGKKVQSFKADKQMI
;
A
#
# COMPACT_ATOMS: atom_id res chain seq x y z
N LEU A 1 -11.42 -15.73 13.26
CA LEU A 1 -11.17 -15.95 11.83
C LEU A 1 -12.18 -15.12 11.09
N TRP A 2 -11.69 -14.14 10.35
CA TRP A 2 -12.51 -13.34 9.47
C TRP A 2 -12.08 -13.63 8.05
N ILE A 3 -13.06 -13.85 7.18
CA ILE A 3 -12.82 -14.15 5.77
C ILE A 3 -13.28 -12.92 5.01
N ASN A 4 -12.40 -12.38 4.17
CA ASN A 4 -12.65 -11.20 3.34
C ASN A 4 -13.08 -9.93 4.12
N PRO A 5 -12.31 -9.46 5.12
CA PRO A 5 -12.61 -8.17 5.74
C PRO A 5 -12.49 -7.04 4.69
N THR A 6 -13.41 -6.07 4.71
CA THR A 6 -13.26 -4.84 3.91
C THR A 6 -12.15 -3.98 4.51
N PRO A 7 -11.08 -3.67 3.77
CA PRO A 7 -9.99 -2.83 4.29
C PRO A 7 -10.49 -1.50 4.83
N GLY A 8 -9.93 -1.08 5.96
CA GLY A 8 -10.28 0.19 6.61
C GLY A 8 -11.59 0.23 7.38
N GLN A 9 -12.34 -0.87 7.47
CA GLN A 9 -13.49 -0.95 8.38
C GLN A 9 -13.06 -1.13 9.83
N THR A 10 -13.96 -0.77 10.75
CA THR A 10 -13.77 -1.01 12.17
C THR A 10 -13.71 -2.52 12.45
N GLU A 11 -12.70 -2.93 13.22
CA GLU A 11 -12.55 -4.31 13.68
C GLU A 11 -13.74 -4.72 14.55
N SER A 12 -14.46 -5.74 14.11
CA SER A 12 -15.57 -6.32 14.87
C SER A 12 -15.05 -7.24 15.97
N ALA A 13 -15.86 -7.50 17.00
CA ALA A 13 -15.47 -8.38 18.11
C ALA A 13 -14.99 -9.77 17.62
N ALA A 14 -13.96 -10.30 18.26
CA ALA A 14 -13.40 -11.62 17.96
C ALA A 14 -14.44 -12.73 18.15
N GLY A 15 -14.86 -13.34 17.04
CA GLY A 15 -15.85 -14.43 17.04
C GLY A 15 -15.26 -15.84 16.98
N ALA A 16 -13.95 -15.99 16.80
CA ALA A 16 -13.30 -17.30 16.75
C ALA A 16 -12.46 -17.55 18.00
N THR A 17 -12.68 -18.70 18.60
CA THR A 17 -11.88 -19.20 19.72
C THR A 17 -10.66 -19.95 19.20
N ASN A 18 -9.50 -19.68 19.79
CA ASN A 18 -8.30 -20.48 19.54
C ASN A 18 -8.45 -21.85 20.20
N ALA A 19 -8.32 -22.94 19.43
CA ALA A 19 -8.42 -24.30 19.93
C ALA A 19 -7.02 -24.86 20.22
N THR A 20 -6.45 -24.49 21.38
CA THR A 20 -5.11 -24.96 21.83
C THR A 20 -5.19 -26.26 22.65
N GLY A 21 -6.26 -27.03 22.49
CA GLY A 21 -6.55 -28.21 23.32
C GLY A 21 -7.04 -27.82 24.72
N THR A 22 -6.71 -28.64 25.72
CA THR A 22 -7.14 -28.45 27.12
C THR A 22 -6.20 -27.58 27.96
N GLY A 23 -5.07 -27.14 27.40
CA GLY A 23 -4.11 -26.27 28.06
C GLY A 23 -4.45 -24.78 27.90
N ALA A 24 -3.85 -23.95 28.75
CA ALA A 24 -3.94 -22.50 28.61
C ALA A 24 -3.47 -22.04 27.22
N ALA A 25 -4.20 -21.11 26.60
CA ALA A 25 -3.81 -20.55 25.31
C ALA A 25 -2.44 -19.86 25.42
N PRO A 26 -1.52 -20.06 24.46
CA PRO A 26 -0.26 -19.34 24.42
C PRO A 26 -0.50 -17.84 24.33
N THR A 27 0.33 -17.06 25.02
CA THR A 27 0.28 -15.59 25.00
C THR A 27 0.98 -14.98 23.78
N SER A 28 1.67 -15.81 22.99
CA SER A 28 2.37 -15.42 21.77
C SER A 28 2.32 -16.52 20.71
N THR A 29 2.46 -16.12 19.46
CA THR A 29 2.61 -17.03 18.31
C THR A 29 4.09 -17.29 18.04
N ALA A 30 4.48 -18.57 17.97
CA ALA A 30 5.86 -18.98 17.67
C ALA A 30 6.22 -18.83 16.18
N GLY A 31 5.26 -19.06 15.28
CA GLY A 31 5.47 -18.97 13.84
C GLY A 31 4.26 -19.46 13.03
N ILE A 32 4.28 -19.17 11.73
CA ILE A 32 3.31 -19.70 10.76
C ILE A 32 3.96 -20.89 10.05
N PHE A 33 3.23 -22.01 9.98
CA PHE A 33 3.65 -23.19 9.23
C PHE A 33 2.62 -23.48 8.14
N ILE A 34 3.05 -23.44 6.89
CA ILE A 34 2.22 -23.79 5.73
C ILE A 34 2.63 -25.19 5.31
N ARG A 35 1.71 -26.15 5.44
CA ARG A 35 1.93 -27.54 5.03
C ARG A 35 1.08 -27.84 3.82
N GLN A 36 1.74 -28.35 2.79
CA GLN A 36 1.05 -28.95 1.67
C GLN A 36 0.91 -30.45 1.91
N GLY A 37 -0.33 -30.93 1.99
CA GLY A 37 -0.61 -32.37 2.09
C GLY A 37 -0.59 -33.00 0.70
N GLY A 38 0.46 -33.76 0.38
CA GLY A 38 0.51 -34.66 -0.77
C GLY A 38 0.81 -36.09 -0.31
N ASN A 39 0.43 -37.09 -1.10
CA ASN A 39 0.95 -38.45 -0.93
C ASN A 39 2.22 -38.64 -1.79
N ALA A 40 3.01 -39.66 -1.50
CA ALA A 40 4.26 -39.93 -2.22
C ALA A 40 4.05 -40.17 -3.73
N ASP A 41 2.85 -40.60 -4.12
CA ASP A 41 2.54 -41.05 -5.48
C ASP A 41 2.11 -39.91 -6.43
N LEU A 42 1.46 -38.86 -5.90
CA LEU A 42 0.91 -37.75 -6.70
C LEU A 42 1.71 -36.44 -6.52
N GLY A 43 2.64 -36.42 -5.56
CA GLY A 43 3.41 -35.25 -5.20
C GLY A 43 2.56 -34.12 -4.61
N THR A 44 3.21 -33.00 -4.36
CA THR A 44 2.58 -31.75 -3.95
C THR A 44 2.54 -30.83 -5.17
N GLY A 45 1.34 -30.44 -5.64
CA GLY A 45 1.18 -29.41 -6.68
C GLY A 45 1.82 -28.06 -6.32
N ASN A 46 1.74 -27.05 -7.18
CA ASN A 46 2.38 -25.76 -6.89
C ASN A 46 1.57 -24.96 -5.85
N ILE A 47 2.24 -24.42 -4.83
CA ILE A 47 1.69 -23.36 -3.97
C ILE A 47 2.26 -22.02 -4.46
N GLN A 48 1.36 -21.10 -4.79
CA GLN A 48 1.69 -19.70 -4.99
C GLN A 48 1.01 -18.90 -3.88
N LEU A 49 1.83 -18.24 -3.08
CA LEU A 49 1.39 -17.30 -2.08
C LEU A 49 1.94 -15.95 -2.52
N ASP A 50 1.05 -14.96 -2.54
CA ASP A 50 1.45 -13.57 -2.62
C ASP A 50 0.97 -12.89 -1.34
N GLU A 51 1.90 -12.24 -0.66
CA GLU A 51 1.74 -11.53 0.60
C GLU A 51 1.26 -12.36 1.83
N ILE A 52 1.94 -12.18 2.96
CA ILE A 52 1.45 -12.61 4.29
C ILE A 52 1.57 -11.42 5.23
N ARG A 53 0.45 -10.99 5.81
CA ARG A 53 0.41 -9.90 6.79
C ARG A 53 -0.05 -10.43 8.14
N ILE A 54 0.71 -10.11 9.18
CA ILE A 54 0.45 -10.53 10.56
C ILE A 54 0.41 -9.28 11.43
N GLY A 55 -0.64 -9.15 12.22
CA GLY A 55 -0.80 -8.04 13.14
C GLY A 55 -1.92 -8.35 14.13
N THR A 56 -1.95 -7.59 15.21
CA THR A 56 -2.91 -7.78 16.31
C THR A 56 -4.23 -7.04 16.10
N THR A 57 -4.34 -6.25 15.02
CA THR A 57 -5.56 -5.50 14.65
C THR A 57 -5.77 -5.49 13.15
N TRP A 58 -7.01 -5.29 12.69
CA TRP A 58 -7.31 -5.17 11.25
C TRP A 58 -6.55 -4.03 10.59
N ALA A 59 -6.52 -2.85 11.23
CA ALA A 59 -5.84 -1.68 10.67
C ALA A 59 -4.35 -1.93 10.38
N SER A 60 -3.69 -2.81 11.15
CA SER A 60 -2.28 -3.15 10.97
C SER A 60 -1.99 -4.05 9.76
N VAL A 61 -2.99 -4.79 9.25
CA VAL A 61 -2.82 -5.74 8.13
C VAL A 61 -3.67 -5.39 6.90
N THR A 62 -4.72 -4.60 7.10
CA THR A 62 -5.62 -4.06 6.07
C THR A 62 -5.86 -2.57 6.34
N PRO A 63 -4.82 -1.72 6.23
CA PRO A 63 -4.96 -0.29 6.47
C PRO A 63 -6.04 0.32 5.56
N ALA A 64 -6.76 1.31 6.08
CA ALA A 64 -7.66 2.11 5.27
C ALA A 64 -6.87 2.92 4.25
N GLY A 65 -7.30 2.88 3.00
CA GLY A 65 -6.64 3.59 1.90
C GLY A 65 -5.69 2.71 1.12
N THR A 66 -5.71 2.88 -0.20
CA THR A 66 -4.64 2.40 -1.07
C THR A 66 -3.34 3.09 -0.64
N ALA A 67 -2.19 2.42 -0.79
CA ALA A 67 -0.91 3.12 -0.92
C ALA A 67 -0.92 3.94 -2.22
N GLY A 68 -1.79 4.95 -2.29
CA GLY A 68 -1.75 6.00 -3.28
C GLY A 68 -0.81 7.06 -2.75
N VAL A 69 -0.01 7.63 -3.64
CA VAL A 69 0.60 8.93 -3.37
C VAL A 69 -0.52 9.83 -2.84
N ASN A 70 -0.33 10.45 -1.68
CA ASN A 70 -1.21 11.51 -1.22
C ASN A 70 -1.34 12.50 -2.39
N GLU A 71 -2.43 12.42 -3.13
CA GLU A 71 -2.67 13.25 -4.30
C GLU A 71 -2.72 14.67 -3.74
N SER A 72 -1.79 15.52 -4.15
CA SER A 72 -1.83 16.92 -3.73
C SER A 72 -3.18 17.47 -4.19
N VAL A 73 -4.06 17.80 -3.24
CA VAL A 73 -5.46 18.27 -3.45
C VAL A 73 -5.47 19.71 -4.00
N ILE A 74 -4.63 19.97 -4.99
CA ILE A 74 -4.62 21.22 -5.74
C ILE A 74 -5.67 21.03 -6.84
N ALA A 75 -6.80 21.72 -6.70
CA ALA A 75 -7.89 21.68 -7.68
C ALA A 75 -7.34 21.96 -9.10
N GLY A 76 -7.65 21.06 -10.02
CA GLY A 76 -7.27 21.16 -11.43
C GLY A 76 -5.78 20.94 -11.71
N LEU A 77 -4.97 20.45 -10.77
CA LEU A 77 -3.58 20.12 -11.05
C LEU A 77 -3.49 19.04 -12.13
N LYS A 78 -2.87 19.37 -13.27
CA LYS A 78 -2.61 18.45 -14.37
C LYS A 78 -1.13 18.52 -14.71
N VAL A 79 -0.51 17.35 -14.84
CA VAL A 79 0.90 17.20 -15.24
C VAL A 79 0.96 16.25 -16.42
N TYR A 80 1.37 16.74 -17.59
CA TYR A 80 1.37 15.94 -18.82
C TYR A 80 2.46 16.34 -19.82
N PRO A 81 2.92 15.42 -20.68
CA PRO A 81 2.69 13.98 -20.58
C PRO A 81 3.44 13.39 -19.36
N ASN A 82 2.97 12.25 -18.87
CA ASN A 82 3.69 11.43 -17.90
C ASN A 82 3.57 9.96 -18.38
N PRO A 83 4.67 9.31 -18.83
CA PRO A 83 6.06 9.79 -18.92
C PRO A 83 6.31 10.88 -19.97
N ALA A 84 7.36 11.70 -19.78
CA ALA A 84 7.83 12.70 -20.74
C ALA A 84 9.32 12.51 -21.06
N THR A 85 9.75 12.89 -22.26
CA THR A 85 11.16 12.82 -22.70
C THR A 85 11.86 14.17 -22.73
N ASP A 86 11.13 15.28 -22.86
CA ASP A 86 11.71 16.62 -23.03
C ASP A 86 10.94 17.68 -22.23
N ILE A 87 9.66 17.91 -22.58
CA ILE A 87 8.82 18.92 -21.94
C ILE A 87 7.75 18.27 -21.06
N VAL A 88 7.58 18.79 -19.84
CA VAL A 88 6.46 18.50 -18.94
C VAL A 88 5.65 19.78 -18.77
N THR A 89 4.35 19.70 -19.01
CA THR A 89 3.41 20.80 -18.78
C THR A 89 2.73 20.63 -17.42
N VAL A 90 2.69 21.69 -16.62
CA VAL A 90 1.99 21.73 -15.32
C VAL A 90 0.95 22.85 -15.38
N SER A 91 -0.31 22.52 -15.11
CA SER A 91 -1.40 23.49 -14.97
C SER A 91 -2.20 23.24 -13.70
N ALA A 92 -2.86 24.28 -13.18
CA ALA A 92 -3.71 24.24 -12.00
C ALA A 92 -4.78 25.33 -12.09
N ASP A 93 -5.89 25.17 -11.37
CA ASP A 93 -6.97 26.19 -11.33
C ASP A 93 -6.62 27.37 -10.41
N ARG A 94 -5.51 27.27 -9.67
CA ARG A 94 -4.98 28.31 -8.78
C ARG A 94 -3.66 28.83 -9.30
N LYS A 95 -3.32 30.07 -8.94
CA LYS A 95 -2.01 30.66 -9.25
C LYS A 95 -0.90 29.74 -8.74
N ILE A 96 -0.04 29.30 -9.65
CA ILE A 96 1.21 28.62 -9.31
C ILE A 96 2.19 29.72 -8.87
N GLU A 97 2.90 29.53 -7.76
CA GLU A 97 3.96 30.46 -7.33
C GLU A 97 5.34 29.96 -7.75
N ASN A 98 5.57 28.66 -7.51
CA ASN A 98 6.81 27.97 -7.82
C ASN A 98 6.57 26.54 -8.28
N ILE A 99 7.44 26.06 -9.18
CA ILE A 99 7.55 24.64 -9.55
C ILE A 99 8.96 24.19 -9.20
N THR A 100 9.08 23.10 -8.44
CA THR A 100 10.38 22.50 -8.06
C THR A 100 10.44 21.08 -8.61
N VAL A 101 11.48 20.77 -9.36
CA VAL A 101 11.76 19.42 -9.87
C VAL A 101 12.77 18.77 -8.95
N ILE A 102 12.44 17.57 -8.44
CA ILE A 102 13.32 16.75 -7.61
C ILE A 102 13.58 15.40 -8.28
N ASP A 103 14.77 14.84 -8.07
CA ASP A 103 15.06 13.47 -8.46
C ASP A 103 14.59 12.45 -7.39
N MET A 104 14.76 11.16 -7.69
CA MET A 104 14.38 10.08 -6.78
C MET A 104 15.21 10.02 -5.49
N SER A 105 16.36 10.70 -5.44
CA SER A 105 17.17 10.85 -4.22
C SER A 105 16.73 12.04 -3.35
N GLY A 106 15.75 12.82 -3.81
CA GLY A 106 15.26 14.03 -3.15
C GLY A 106 16.08 15.29 -3.46
N LYS A 107 17.07 15.22 -4.36
CA LYS A 107 17.85 16.39 -4.76
C LYS A 107 17.01 17.28 -5.68
N LYS A 108 17.00 18.59 -5.40
CA LYS A 108 16.40 19.61 -6.27
C LYS A 108 17.22 19.74 -7.54
N VAL A 109 16.64 19.37 -8.68
CA VAL A 109 17.27 19.45 -9.99
C VAL A 109 17.06 20.83 -10.60
N GLN A 110 15.85 21.39 -10.47
CA GLN A 110 15.51 22.69 -11.06
C GLN A 110 14.37 23.37 -10.30
N SER A 111 14.27 24.70 -10.39
CA SER A 111 13.13 25.46 -9.88
C SER A 111 12.73 26.59 -10.84
N PHE A 112 11.42 26.81 -10.96
CA PHE A 112 10.82 27.84 -11.81
C PHE A 112 9.88 28.70 -10.97
N LYS A 113 9.89 30.02 -11.19
CA LYS A 113 8.90 30.94 -10.63
C LYS A 113 7.85 31.24 -11.70
N ALA A 114 6.58 31.18 -11.33
CA ALA A 114 5.47 31.20 -12.30
C ALA A 114 5.33 32.50 -13.10
N ASP A 115 5.91 33.60 -12.63
CA ASP A 115 5.85 34.89 -13.33
C ASP A 115 6.77 34.96 -14.58
N LYS A 116 7.48 33.87 -14.91
CA LYS A 116 8.31 33.77 -16.12
C LYS A 116 7.75 32.68 -17.02
N GLN A 117 6.86 33.05 -17.96
CA GLN A 117 6.48 32.17 -19.07
C GLN A 117 7.76 31.80 -19.84
N MET A 118 8.06 30.51 -19.93
CA MET A 118 9.12 29.98 -20.79
C MET A 118 8.44 29.25 -21.94
N ILE A 119 8.62 29.77 -23.16
CA ILE A 119 8.37 29.07 -24.42
C ILE A 119 9.48 28.04 -24.61
#